data_AF-A0A7X3VQF4-F1
#
_entry.id   AF-A0A7X3VQF4-F1
#
_cell.length_a   1.000
_cell.length_b   1.000
_cell.length_c   1.000
_cell.angle_alpha   90.00
_cell.angle_beta   90.00
_cell.angle_gamma   90.00
#
_symmetry.space_group_name_H-M   'P 1'
#
loop_
_entity.id
_entity.type
_entity.pdbx_description
1 polymer ?
#
loop_
_entity_poly.entity_id
_entity_poly.type
_entity_poly.pdbx_seq_one_letter_code
_entity_poly.pdbx_strand_id
1 'polypeptide(L)'
;MFRDIFKNHRFMGGFAFFVLCVAGALLYMHSQKHKDNEIPITEGNSEPPSEQDTSEVGDHFVEDYEEYETSPHQAHILSISESRPAEVTIGWKHLVGNGCTSAGGGAAQRNGNTIHLTIIVGEAFGVTCTQAVVEKTGQVTVKNLEAGEYIIRGKDENAGVLGRFRIQSP
;
A
#
# COMPACT_ATOMS: atom_id res chain seq x y z
N MET A 1 41.14 -24.92 9.08
CA MET A 1 40.74 -26.35 8.98
C MET A 1 39.35 -26.49 8.35
N PHE A 2 39.08 -25.84 7.20
CA PHE A 2 37.74 -25.82 6.57
C PHE A 2 37.78 -26.03 5.03
N ARG A 3 38.94 -26.33 4.44
CA ARG A 3 39.11 -26.38 2.97
C ARG A 3 38.80 -27.74 2.32
N ASP A 4 38.54 -28.79 3.10
CA ASP A 4 38.32 -30.14 2.55
C ASP A 4 36.83 -30.55 2.41
N ILE A 5 35.89 -29.68 2.78
CA ILE A 5 34.45 -30.03 2.79
C ILE A 5 33.81 -29.99 1.39
N PHE A 6 34.47 -29.39 0.39
CA PHE A 6 33.86 -29.10 -0.92
C PHE A 6 34.02 -30.19 -2.00
N LYS A 7 34.57 -31.36 -1.69
CA LYS A 7 34.86 -32.38 -2.71
C LYS A 7 33.74 -33.40 -2.99
N ASN A 8 32.65 -33.40 -2.22
CA ASN A 8 31.52 -34.32 -2.42
C ASN A 8 30.34 -33.63 -3.11
N HIS A 9 30.19 -33.87 -4.41
CA HIS A 9 29.12 -33.31 -5.25
C HIS A 9 27.70 -33.68 -4.78
N ARG A 10 27.55 -34.76 -4.00
CA ARG A 10 26.26 -35.15 -3.39
C ARG A 10 25.86 -34.32 -2.18
N PHE A 11 26.80 -33.61 -1.54
CA PHE A 11 26.51 -32.82 -0.33
C PHE A 11 25.98 -31.41 -0.68
N MET A 12 26.39 -30.84 -1.81
CA MET A 12 25.91 -29.51 -2.23
C MET A 12 24.41 -29.46 -2.52
N GLY A 13 23.82 -30.54 -3.04
CA GLY A 13 22.38 -30.58 -3.35
C GLY A 13 21.50 -30.47 -2.10
N GLY A 14 21.87 -31.17 -1.02
CA GLY A 14 21.13 -31.14 0.24
C GLY A 14 21.19 -29.77 0.92
N PHE A 15 22.34 -29.09 0.87
CA PHE A 15 22.49 -27.77 1.47
C PHE A 15 21.68 -26.69 0.74
N ALA A 16 21.66 -26.73 -0.60
CA ALA A 16 20.85 -25.80 -1.39
C ALA A 16 19.35 -25.95 -1.10
N PHE A 17 18.86 -27.19 -0.97
CA PHE A 17 17.47 -27.45 -0.61
C PHE A 17 17.13 -26.95 0.79
N PHE A 18 18.02 -27.17 1.76
CA PHE A 18 17.83 -26.70 3.13
C PHE A 18 17.74 -25.17 3.21
N VAL A 19 18.62 -24.44 2.50
CA VAL A 19 18.59 -22.98 2.44
C VAL A 19 17.28 -22.48 1.81
N LEU A 20 16.80 -23.13 0.75
CA LEU A 20 15.53 -22.80 0.09
C LEU A 20 14.32 -23.03 1.02
N CYS A 21 14.29 -24.14 1.76
CA CYS A 21 13.23 -24.40 2.75
C CYS A 21 13.20 -23.36 3.87
N VAL A 22 14.36 -22.98 4.42
CA VAL A 22 14.43 -21.97 5.49
C VAL A 22 14.02 -20.59 4.99
N ALA A 23 14.45 -20.19 3.78
CA ALA A 23 14.04 -18.93 3.17
C ALA A 23 12.53 -18.88 2.90
N GLY A 24 11.94 -19.99 2.41
CA GLY A 24 10.51 -20.10 2.19
C GLY A 24 9.69 -19.99 3.48
N ALA A 25 10.12 -20.64 4.56
CA ALA A 25 9.44 -20.57 5.85
C ALA A 25 9.47 -19.15 6.46
N LEU A 26 10.58 -18.41 6.29
CA LEU A 26 10.70 -17.03 6.74
C LEU A 26 9.78 -16.07 5.96
N LEU A 27 9.67 -16.24 4.64
CA LEU A 27 8.73 -15.45 3.82
C LEU A 27 7.28 -15.73 4.20
N TYR A 28 6.93 -16.99 4.46
CA TYR A 28 5.58 -17.38 4.86
C TYR A 28 5.16 -16.75 6.20
N MET A 29 6.04 -16.77 7.20
CA MET A 29 5.80 -16.12 8.50
C MET A 29 5.65 -14.59 8.38
N HIS A 30 6.40 -13.96 7.47
CA HIS A 30 6.27 -12.51 7.23
C HIS A 30 4.93 -12.14 6.59
N SER A 31 4.38 -13.01 5.74
CA SER A 31 3.07 -12.78 5.09
C SER A 31 1.88 -12.90 6.04
N GLN A 32 1.96 -13.74 7.08
CA GLN A 32 0.89 -13.90 8.08
C GLN A 32 0.75 -12.66 8.96
N LYS A 33 1.86 -12.01 9.32
CA LYS A 33 1.88 -10.85 10.23
C LYS A 33 1.17 -9.60 9.68
N HIS A 34 0.83 -9.58 8.40
CA HIS A 34 0.08 -8.49 7.77
C HIS A 34 -1.45 -8.66 7.85
N LYS A 35 -1.97 -9.83 8.25
CA LYS A 35 -3.41 -10.11 8.29
C LYS A 35 -4.09 -9.85 9.65
N ASP A 36 -3.32 -9.63 10.72
CA ASP A 36 -3.88 -9.54 12.08
C ASP A 36 -4.13 -8.10 12.57
N ASN A 37 -4.15 -7.11 11.68
CA ASN A 37 -4.25 -5.69 12.05
C ASN A 37 -5.51 -5.00 11.49
N GLU A 38 -6.60 -5.75 11.33
CA GLU A 38 -7.94 -5.15 11.23
C GLU A 38 -8.48 -4.87 12.64
N ILE A 39 -8.67 -3.58 12.91
CA ILE A 39 -9.21 -3.05 14.17
C ILE A 39 -10.67 -3.50 14.31
N PRO A 40 -11.08 -4.15 15.41
CA PRO A 40 -12.50 -4.35 15.68
C PRO A 40 -13.14 -2.99 16.00
N ILE A 41 -14.07 -2.58 15.16
CA ILE A 41 -14.91 -1.41 15.38
C ILE A 41 -15.95 -1.78 16.43
N THR A 42 -15.91 -1.12 17.59
CA THR A 42 -16.92 -1.23 18.64
C THR A 42 -18.06 -0.25 18.34
N GLU A 43 -19.19 -0.75 17.82
CA GLU A 43 -20.50 -0.11 17.94
C GLU A 43 -21.26 -0.85 19.07
N GLY A 44 -21.84 -0.23 20.08
CA GLY A 44 -22.74 0.92 20.00
C GLY A 44 -24.18 0.42 20.16
N ASN A 45 -24.57 0.03 21.37
CA ASN A 45 -25.90 -0.50 21.72
C ASN A 45 -27.04 0.36 21.15
N SER A 46 -27.87 -0.23 20.31
CA SER A 46 -29.27 0.18 20.13
C SER A 46 -30.16 -1.04 19.85
N GLU A 47 -31.33 -1.01 20.49
CA GLU A 47 -32.37 -2.03 20.67
C GLU A 47 -32.91 -2.63 19.36
N PRO A 48 -33.40 -3.89 19.36
CA PRO A 48 -33.77 -4.59 18.12
C PRO A 48 -35.22 -4.29 17.70
N PRO A 49 -35.49 -3.97 16.42
CA PRO A 49 -36.80 -4.14 15.83
C PRO A 49 -36.93 -5.54 15.18
N SER A 50 -38.12 -6.10 15.39
CA SER A 50 -38.65 -7.40 14.99
C SER A 50 -38.16 -8.00 13.67
N GLU A 51 -37.92 -9.31 13.72
CA GLU A 51 -37.83 -10.23 12.59
C GLU A 51 -38.99 -10.03 11.60
N GLN A 52 -38.69 -9.56 10.40
CA GLN A 52 -39.47 -9.86 9.20
C GLN A 52 -38.56 -10.60 8.22
N ASP A 53 -38.78 -11.91 8.20
CA ASP A 53 -38.22 -12.87 7.27
C ASP A 53 -38.64 -12.51 5.83
N THR A 54 -37.74 -11.82 5.13
CA THR A 54 -37.76 -11.72 3.67
C THR A 54 -36.47 -12.36 3.18
N SER A 55 -36.57 -13.67 2.95
CA SER A 55 -35.62 -14.42 2.15
C SER A 55 -35.68 -13.92 0.70
N GLU A 56 -35.10 -12.74 0.44
CA GLU A 56 -34.71 -12.33 -0.90
C GLU A 56 -33.30 -12.87 -1.14
N VAL A 57 -33.20 -13.75 -2.13
CA VAL A 57 -31.95 -14.18 -2.75
C VAL A 57 -31.32 -12.92 -3.34
N GLY A 58 -30.50 -12.23 -2.54
CA GLY A 58 -29.66 -11.15 -3.01
C GLY A 58 -28.67 -11.75 -4.00
N ASP A 59 -28.98 -11.64 -5.29
CA ASP A 59 -28.02 -11.84 -6.35
C ASP A 59 -26.82 -10.97 -6.01
N HIS A 60 -25.74 -11.64 -5.62
CA HIS A 60 -24.46 -11.02 -5.33
C HIS A 60 -23.97 -10.52 -6.68
N PHE A 61 -24.38 -9.31 -7.06
CA PHE A 61 -23.75 -8.56 -8.13
C PHE A 61 -22.30 -8.37 -7.68
N VAL A 62 -21.45 -9.31 -8.05
CA VAL A 62 -20.02 -9.14 -8.07
C VAL A 62 -19.81 -8.06 -9.11
N GLU A 63 -19.76 -6.81 -8.66
CA GLU A 63 -19.29 -5.73 -9.50
C GLU A 63 -17.84 -6.09 -9.83
N ASP A 64 -17.61 -6.41 -11.10
CA ASP A 64 -16.26 -6.60 -11.61
C ASP A 64 -15.56 -5.24 -11.50
N TYR A 65 -14.52 -5.18 -10.66
CA TYR A 65 -13.66 -4.01 -10.49
C TYR A 65 -12.28 -4.33 -11.06
N GLU A 66 -11.74 -3.46 -11.92
CA GLU A 66 -10.30 -3.47 -12.21
C GLU A 66 -9.59 -2.53 -11.26
N GLU A 67 -8.60 -3.05 -10.53
CA GLU A 67 -7.66 -2.21 -9.79
C GLU A 67 -6.38 -2.04 -10.59
N TYR A 68 -5.92 -0.79 -10.69
CA TYR A 68 -4.63 -0.47 -11.29
C TYR A 68 -3.88 0.59 -10.48
N GLU A 69 -2.57 0.59 -10.63
CA GLU A 69 -1.68 1.51 -9.95
C GLU A 69 -1.31 2.69 -10.86
N THR A 70 -1.35 3.91 -10.32
CA THR A 70 -1.00 5.14 -11.04
C THR A 70 -0.22 6.12 -10.15
N SER A 71 0.29 7.19 -10.76
CA SER A 71 1.02 8.25 -10.07
C SER A 71 0.10 9.43 -9.71
N PRO A 72 0.23 10.05 -8.51
CA PRO A 72 -0.42 11.32 -8.23
C PRO A 72 0.05 12.41 -9.19
N HIS A 73 -0.81 13.38 -9.50
CA HIS A 73 -0.35 14.58 -10.20
C HIS A 73 0.21 15.63 -9.25
N GLN A 74 -0.17 15.58 -7.96
CA GLN A 74 0.31 16.49 -6.93
C GLN A 74 0.47 15.77 -5.59
N ALA A 75 1.50 16.14 -4.83
CA ALA A 75 1.69 15.73 -3.44
C ALA A 75 2.02 16.93 -2.56
N HIS A 76 1.61 16.90 -1.29
CA HIS A 76 1.88 17.92 -0.30
C HIS A 76 2.08 17.30 1.08
N ILE A 77 2.90 17.92 1.92
CA ILE A 77 3.11 17.46 3.29
C ILE A 77 1.94 17.94 4.15
N LEU A 78 1.27 17.00 4.81
CA LEU A 78 0.20 17.28 5.76
C LEU A 78 0.74 17.44 7.17
N SER A 79 1.64 16.54 7.59
CA SER A 79 2.28 16.60 8.90
C SER A 79 3.65 15.93 8.90
N ILE A 80 4.51 16.37 9.82
CA ILE A 80 5.79 15.76 10.16
C ILE A 80 5.80 15.59 11.68
N SER A 81 6.07 14.39 12.17
CA SER A 81 6.19 14.14 13.61
C SER A 81 7.47 14.74 14.18
N GLU A 82 7.43 15.13 15.45
CA GLU A 82 8.60 15.59 16.19
C GLU A 82 9.47 14.42 16.71
N SER A 83 8.90 13.21 16.74
CA SER A 83 9.58 11.98 17.18
C SER A 83 10.74 11.57 16.26
N ARG A 84 11.69 10.81 16.80
CA ARG A 84 12.85 10.28 16.05
C ARG A 84 12.95 8.76 16.20
N PRO A 85 12.96 8.00 15.09
CA PRO A 85 12.86 8.47 13.70
C PRO A 85 11.47 9.06 13.40
N ALA A 86 11.40 10.02 12.48
CA ALA A 86 10.20 10.81 12.21
C ALA A 86 9.19 10.05 11.34
N GLU A 87 7.93 10.46 11.43
CA GLU A 87 6.84 10.03 10.59
C GLU A 87 6.32 11.23 9.80
N VAL A 88 6.04 11.05 8.50
CA VAL A 88 5.55 12.11 7.61
C VAL A 88 4.27 11.63 6.95
N THR A 89 3.20 12.39 7.10
CA THR A 89 1.95 12.17 6.36
C THR A 89 1.95 13.05 5.12
N ILE A 90 1.82 12.40 3.97
CA ILE A 90 1.83 13.02 2.65
C ILE A 90 0.42 12.94 2.10
N GLY A 91 -0.19 14.09 1.84
CA GLY A 91 -1.44 14.19 1.09
C GLY A 91 -1.15 14.17 -0.40
N TRP A 92 -2.04 13.57 -1.18
CA TRP A 92 -1.93 13.48 -2.63
C TRP A 92 -3.23 13.85 -3.31
N LYS A 93 -3.10 14.27 -4.58
CA LYS A 93 -4.23 14.52 -5.48
C LYS A 93 -4.01 13.81 -6.81
N HIS A 94 -5.09 13.30 -7.38
CA HIS A 94 -5.11 12.63 -8.68
C HIS A 94 -6.35 13.06 -9.47
N LEU A 95 -6.20 13.26 -10.78
CA LEU A 95 -7.32 13.61 -11.66
C LEU A 95 -7.73 12.34 -12.40
N VAL A 96 -9.00 11.97 -12.30
CA VAL A 96 -9.56 10.83 -13.01
C VAL A 96 -10.52 11.31 -14.08
N GLY A 97 -10.41 10.76 -15.28
CA GLY A 97 -11.19 11.18 -16.45
C GLY A 97 -12.62 10.64 -16.48
N ASN A 98 -13.00 9.81 -15.51
CA ASN A 98 -14.34 9.26 -15.42
C ASN A 98 -14.84 9.32 -13.96
N GLY A 99 -16.15 9.46 -13.78
CA GLY A 99 -16.76 9.57 -12.45
C GLY A 99 -16.91 8.24 -11.70
N CYS A 100 -16.78 7.10 -12.39
CA CYS A 100 -16.88 5.77 -11.77
C CYS A 100 -15.60 5.33 -11.08
N THR A 101 -14.49 6.00 -11.38
CA THR A 101 -13.21 5.70 -10.78
C THR A 101 -13.28 5.99 -9.27
N SER A 102 -13.03 4.97 -8.47
CA SER A 102 -12.80 5.06 -7.03
C SER A 102 -11.29 5.12 -6.77
N ALA A 103 -10.91 5.76 -5.65
CA ALA A 103 -9.52 5.74 -5.21
C ALA A 103 -9.42 4.78 -4.03
N GLY A 104 -8.77 3.63 -4.24
CA GLY A 104 -8.60 2.57 -3.25
C GLY A 104 -7.56 2.87 -2.18
N GLY A 105 -6.78 3.95 -2.36
CA GLY A 105 -5.81 4.43 -1.37
C GLY A 105 -4.47 4.81 -1.99
N GLY A 106 -3.51 5.16 -1.14
CA GLY A 106 -2.15 5.48 -1.54
C GLY A 106 -1.13 4.61 -0.82
N ALA A 107 -0.10 4.18 -1.54
CA ALA A 107 1.06 3.50 -1.01
C ALA A 107 2.31 4.38 -1.20
N ALA A 108 3.28 4.19 -0.31
CA ALA A 108 4.56 4.89 -0.38
C ALA A 108 5.69 3.87 -0.21
N GLN A 109 6.62 3.85 -1.17
CA GLN A 109 7.83 3.06 -1.10
C GLN A 109 9.05 3.98 -0.96
N ARG A 110 9.88 3.71 0.04
CA ARG A 110 11.11 4.48 0.28
C ARG A 110 12.32 3.78 -0.33
N ASN A 111 13.09 4.52 -1.12
CA ASN A 111 14.41 4.13 -1.61
C ASN A 111 15.42 5.23 -1.26
N GLY A 112 16.15 5.04 -0.16
CA GLY A 112 17.02 6.06 0.43
C GLY A 112 16.24 7.33 0.79
N ASN A 113 16.58 8.43 0.13
CA ASN A 113 15.95 9.74 0.32
C ASN A 113 14.82 10.01 -0.70
N THR A 114 14.48 9.04 -1.53
CA THR A 114 13.36 9.14 -2.48
C THR A 114 12.16 8.38 -1.95
N ILE A 115 10.99 9.01 -1.96
CA ILE A 115 9.71 8.41 -1.63
C ILE A 115 8.91 8.33 -2.92
N HIS A 116 8.64 7.11 -3.37
CA HIS A 116 7.78 6.82 -4.52
C HIS A 116 6.34 6.66 -4.03
N LEU A 117 5.46 7.55 -4.50
CA LEU A 117 4.04 7.50 -4.24
C LEU A 117 3.33 6.77 -5.37
N THR A 118 2.52 5.79 -4.97
CA THR A 118 1.63 5.04 -5.85
C THR A 118 0.21 5.22 -5.34
N ILE A 119 -0.75 5.40 -6.24
CA ILE A 119 -2.17 5.42 -5.93
C ILE A 119 -2.79 4.16 -6.53
N ILE A 120 -3.63 3.49 -5.75
CA ILE A 120 -4.44 2.37 -6.24
C ILE A 120 -5.80 2.95 -6.61
N VAL A 121 -6.23 2.67 -7.83
CA VAL A 121 -7.43 3.20 -8.43
C VAL A 121 -8.29 2.03 -8.89
N GLY A 122 -9.58 2.08 -8.57
CA GLY A 122 -10.55 1.05 -8.96
C GLY A 122 -11.53 1.61 -9.98
N GLU A 123 -11.82 0.86 -11.04
CA GLU A 123 -12.84 1.20 -12.02
C GLU A 123 -13.93 0.13 -12.05
N ALA A 124 -15.19 0.54 -11.91
CA ALA A 124 -16.34 -0.35 -12.00
C ALA A 124 -16.68 -0.64 -13.46
N PHE A 125 -16.89 -1.93 -13.80
CA PHE A 125 -17.37 -2.33 -15.11
C PHE A 125 -18.89 -2.41 -15.20
N GLY A 126 -19.41 -2.33 -16.43
CA GLY A 126 -20.85 -2.52 -16.70
C GLY A 126 -21.74 -1.33 -16.33
N VAL A 127 -21.16 -0.23 -15.84
CA VAL A 127 -21.88 0.99 -15.47
C VAL A 127 -21.64 2.12 -16.48
N THR A 128 -22.63 3.01 -16.65
CA THR A 128 -22.46 4.19 -17.49
C THR A 128 -21.80 5.31 -16.68
N CYS A 129 -20.54 5.61 -17.01
CA CYS A 129 -19.76 6.63 -16.30
C CYS A 129 -19.91 8.00 -16.91
N THR A 130 -19.99 9.03 -16.06
CA THR A 130 -19.83 10.41 -16.50
C THR A 130 -18.39 10.65 -17.00
N GLN A 131 -18.27 11.44 -18.06
CA GLN A 131 -16.99 11.89 -18.63
C GLN A 131 -16.43 13.13 -17.89
N ALA A 132 -16.94 13.41 -16.69
CA ALA A 132 -16.45 14.51 -15.87
C ALA A 132 -15.07 14.17 -15.30
N VAL A 133 -14.15 15.13 -15.40
CA VAL A 133 -12.87 15.05 -14.69
C VAL A 133 -13.13 15.29 -13.21
N VAL A 134 -12.81 14.30 -12.38
CA VAL A 134 -12.98 14.38 -10.93
C VAL A 134 -11.62 14.39 -10.24
N GLU A 135 -11.44 15.26 -9.25
CA GLU A 135 -10.27 15.22 -8.38
C GLU A 135 -10.50 14.21 -7.26
N LYS A 136 -9.56 13.28 -7.10
CA LYS A 136 -9.49 12.34 -5.97
C LYS A 136 -8.33 12.73 -5.09
N THR A 137 -8.53 12.59 -3.78
CA THR A 137 -7.52 12.93 -2.78
C THR A 137 -7.37 11.80 -1.78
N GLY A 138 -6.22 11.76 -1.13
CA GLY A 138 -5.96 10.83 -0.04
C GLY A 138 -4.64 11.15 0.63
N GLN A 139 -4.21 10.28 1.53
CA GLN A 139 -2.97 10.46 2.28
C GLN A 139 -2.26 9.14 2.53
N VAL A 140 -0.96 9.21 2.74
CA VAL A 140 -0.12 8.07 3.13
C VAL A 140 0.89 8.53 4.19
N THR A 141 1.11 7.69 5.19
CA THR A 141 2.08 7.97 6.26
C THR A 141 3.34 7.14 6.03
N VAL A 142 4.47 7.82 5.93
CA VAL A 142 5.81 7.23 5.81
C VAL A 142 6.49 7.32 7.16
N LYS A 143 6.92 6.18 7.70
CA LYS A 143 7.52 6.08 9.03
C LYS A 143 9.03 5.90 8.95
N ASN A 144 9.68 6.02 10.12
CA ASN A 144 11.10 5.74 10.29
C ASN A 144 12.03 6.60 9.40
N LEU A 145 11.77 7.91 9.32
CA LEU A 145 12.56 8.85 8.54
C LEU A 145 13.61 9.55 9.40
N GLU A 146 14.87 9.45 9.00
CA GLU A 146 15.98 10.16 9.64
C GLU A 146 16.04 11.63 9.20
N ALA A 147 16.84 12.45 9.89
CA ALA A 147 17.09 13.83 9.47
C ALA A 147 17.76 13.85 8.08
N GLY A 148 17.26 14.70 7.18
CA GLY A 148 17.71 14.73 5.79
C GLY A 148 16.73 15.43 4.85
N GLU A 149 17.16 15.62 3.60
CA GLU A 149 16.29 16.06 2.51
C GLU A 149 15.70 14.84 1.81
N TYR A 150 14.38 14.88 1.57
CA TYR A 150 13.63 13.85 0.89
C TYR A 150 12.94 14.40 -0.35
N ILE A 151 12.87 13.55 -1.38
CA ILE A 151 12.23 13.85 -2.66
C ILE A 151 11.02 12.93 -2.81
N ILE A 152 9.87 13.51 -3.13
CA ILE A 152 8.65 12.78 -3.43
C ILE A 152 8.55 12.65 -4.96
N ARG A 153 8.36 11.44 -5.46
CA ARG A 153 8.15 11.12 -6.88
C ARG A 153 6.91 10.27 -7.06
N GLY A 154 6.33 10.31 -8.27
CA GLY A 154 5.37 9.27 -8.66
C GLY A 154 6.05 7.91 -8.82
N LYS A 155 5.24 6.87 -9.02
CA LYS A 155 5.69 5.52 -9.34
C LYS A 155 6.48 5.51 -10.65
N ASP A 156 5.97 6.22 -11.65
CA ASP A 156 6.57 6.23 -12.98
C ASP A 156 7.82 7.10 -13.00
N GLU A 157 8.88 6.61 -13.64
CA GLU A 157 10.13 7.37 -13.85
C GLU A 157 9.90 8.71 -14.57
N ASN A 158 8.81 8.79 -15.34
CA ASN A 158 8.37 9.98 -16.08
C ASN A 158 7.46 10.91 -15.25
N ALA A 159 6.94 10.49 -14.09
CA ALA A 159 6.01 11.29 -13.28
C ALA A 159 6.67 12.53 -12.64
N GLY A 160 7.98 12.70 -12.79
CA GLY A 160 8.71 13.85 -12.30
C GLY A 160 8.80 13.91 -10.77
N VAL A 161 9.20 15.08 -10.27
CA VAL A 161 9.27 15.34 -8.82
C VAL A 161 7.97 16.00 -8.38
N LEU A 162 7.24 15.33 -7.48
CA LEU A 162 5.97 15.80 -6.93
C LEU A 162 6.16 16.77 -5.76
N GLY A 163 7.31 16.68 -5.07
CA GLY A 163 7.60 17.55 -3.93
C GLY A 163 8.96 17.26 -3.31
N ARG A 164 9.37 18.14 -2.40
CA ARG A 164 10.58 17.99 -1.58
C ARG A 164 10.28 18.46 -0.17
N PHE A 165 10.89 17.82 0.81
CA PHE A 165 10.83 18.26 2.20
C PHE A 165 12.12 17.93 2.92
N ARG A 166 12.36 18.63 4.04
CA ARG A 166 13.53 18.41 4.87
C ARG A 166 13.09 18.12 6.29
N ILE A 167 13.63 17.04 6.83
CA ILE A 167 13.53 16.70 8.24
C ILE A 167 14.78 17.27 8.92
N GLN A 168 14.60 18.21 9.85
CA GLN A 168 15.71 18.77 10.63
C GLN A 168 16.24 17.76 11.63
N SER A 169 17.51 17.85 12.02
CA SER A 169 18.00 17.18 13.23
C SER A 169 17.43 17.88 14.47
N PRO A 170 17.26 17.17 15.60
CA PRO A 170 17.01 17.83 16.88
C PRO A 170 18.14 18.80 17.27
#